data_AF-A0A3A8Z6E8-F1
#
_entry.id   AF-A0A3A8Z6E8-F1
#
_cell.length_a   1.000
_cell.length_b   1.000
_cell.length_c   1.000
_cell.angle_alpha   90.00
_cell.angle_beta   90.00
_cell.angle_gamma   90.00
#
_symmetry.space_group_name_H-M   'P 1'
#
loop_
_entity.id
_entity.type
_entity.pdbx_description
1 polymer ?
#
loop_
_entity_poly.entity_id
_entity_poly.type
_entity_poly.pdbx_seq_one_letter_code
_entity_poly.pdbx_strand_id
1 'polypeptide(L)' 'LSSKEVEVVTIMMSLFDDEQIMRTYAKDMERETTKRNVITMIEKGRIKVEEISAFFPELTSDDVEEIERAVMQLA' A
#
# COMPACT_ATOMS: atom_id res chain seq x y z
N LEU A 1 -40.64 0.87 4.31
CA LEU A 1 -39.79 2.03 3.96
C LEU A 1 -40.48 2.81 2.86
N SER A 2 -40.63 4.11 3.04
CA SER A 2 -41.05 5.04 1.99
C SER A 2 -40.01 5.03 0.87
N SER A 3 -40.42 5.31 -0.38
CA SER A 3 -39.51 5.35 -1.54
C SER A 3 -38.27 6.23 -1.31
N LYS A 4 -38.42 7.30 -0.51
CA LYS A 4 -37.33 8.22 -0.16
C LYS A 4 -36.32 7.62 0.82
N GLU A 5 -36.78 6.76 1.74
CA GLU A 5 -35.90 6.11 2.72
C GLU A 5 -35.02 5.05 2.05
N VAL A 6 -35.56 4.35 1.05
CA VAL A 6 -34.80 3.37 0.24
C VAL A 6 -33.71 4.07 -0.60
N GLU A 7 -34.03 5.22 -1.18
CA GLU A 7 -33.08 6.03 -1.96
C GLU A 7 -31.91 6.54 -1.10
N VAL A 8 -32.20 7.09 0.09
CA VAL A 8 -31.16 7.58 1.02
C VAL A 8 -30.25 6.44 1.47
N VAL A 9 -30.80 5.28 1.85
CA VAL A 9 -29.99 4.12 2.26
C VAL A 9 -29.09 3.65 1.12
N THR A 10 -29.61 3.62 -0.11
CA THR A 10 -28.83 3.21 -1.29
C THR A 10 -27.66 4.16 -1.53
N ILE A 11 -27.90 5.48 -1.45
CA ILE A 11 -26.85 6.50 -1.58
C ILE A 11 -25.81 6.35 -0.46
N MET A 12 -26.23 6.15 0.80
CA MET A 12 -25.32 5.98 1.92
C MET A 12 -24.47 4.71 1.81
N MET A 13 -25.04 3.61 1.30
CA MET A 13 -24.30 2.38 1.04
C MET A 13 -23.22 2.58 -0.04
N SER A 14 -23.56 3.22 -1.16
CA SER A 14 -22.58 3.51 -2.22
C SER A 14 -21.46 4.44 -1.76
N LEU A 15 -21.76 5.51 -1.02
CA LEU A 15 -20.75 6.42 -0.51
C LEU A 15 -19.79 5.75 0.49
N PHE A 16 -20.28 4.81 1.29
CA PHE A 16 -19.44 4.04 2.21
C PHE A 16 -18.49 3.10 1.48
N ASP A 17 -18.96 2.45 0.41
CA ASP A 17 -18.12 1.60 -0.44
C ASP A 17 -17.03 2.42 -1.14
N ASP A 18 -17.39 3.58 -1.71
CA ASP A 18 -16.44 4.50 -2.35
C ASP A 18 -15.37 4.99 -1.36
N GLU A 19 -15.74 5.31 -0.11
CA GLU A 19 -14.78 5.73 0.91
C GLU A 19 -13.78 4.62 1.25
N GLN A 20 -14.25 3.38 1.42
CA GLN A 20 -13.38 2.24 1.70
C GLN A 20 -12.44 1.93 0.53
N ILE A 21 -12.93 2.04 -0.70
CA ILE A 21 -12.14 1.90 -1.93
C ILE A 21 -11.02 2.96 -1.93
N MET A 22 -11.35 4.23 -1.72
CA MET A 22 -10.38 5.33 -1.72
C MET A 22 -9.33 5.18 -0.61
N ARG A 23 -9.74 4.72 0.59
CA ARG A 23 -8.81 4.42 1.69
C ARG A 23 -7.84 3.30 1.34
N THR A 24 -8.31 2.27 0.64
CA THR A 24 -7.47 1.15 0.19
C THR A 24 -6.45 1.63 -0.86
N TYR A 25 -6.90 2.39 -1.86
CA TYR A 25 -6.02 3.00 -2.86
C TYR A 25 -4.95 3.90 -2.23
N ALA A 26 -5.32 4.73 -1.25
CA ALA A 26 -4.36 5.59 -0.57
C ALA A 26 -3.27 4.80 0.17
N LYS A 27 -3.66 3.70 0.85
CA LYS A 27 -2.69 2.80 1.51
C LYS A 27 -1.78 2.10 0.52
N ASP A 28 -2.31 1.65 -0.62
CA ASP A 28 -1.50 1.03 -1.66
C ASP A 28 -0.49 2.03 -2.24
N MET A 29 -0.90 3.27 -2.50
CA MET A 29 0.00 4.34 -2.96
C MET A 29 1.12 4.65 -1.97
N GLU A 30 0.79 4.70 -0.67
CA GLU A 30 1.77 4.91 0.39
C GLU A 30 2.77 3.75 0.43
N ARG A 31 2.29 2.51 0.40
CA ARG A 31 3.11 1.29 0.39
C ARG A 31 4.05 1.23 -0.81
N GLU A 32 3.56 1.55 -2.01
CA GLU A 32 4.37 1.62 -3.23
C GLU A 32 5.43 2.73 -3.19
N THR A 33 5.11 3.84 -2.52
CA THR A 33 6.08 4.92 -2.29
C THR A 33 7.18 4.47 -1.33
N THR A 34 6.82 3.77 -0.25
CA THR A 34 7.78 3.18 0.69
C THR A 34 8.70 2.19 -0.01
N LYS A 35 8.16 1.25 -0.80
CA LYS A 35 8.98 0.28 -1.56
C LYS A 35 10.04 0.95 -2.42
N ARG A 36 9.65 1.96 -3.20
CA ARG A 36 10.58 2.71 -4.08
C ARG A 36 11.68 3.39 -3.29
N ASN A 37 11.35 3.99 -2.14
CA ASN A 37 12.34 4.60 -1.27
C ASN A 37 13.31 3.58 -0.69
N VAL A 38 12.81 2.41 -0.26
CA VAL A 38 13.64 1.30 0.25
C VAL A 38 14.62 0.83 -0.82
N ILE A 39 14.16 0.61 -2.05
CA ILE A 39 15.03 0.25 -3.19
C ILE A 39 16.17 1.28 -3.35
N THR A 40 15.85 2.57 -3.41
CA THR A 40 16.86 3.63 -3.52
C THR A 40 17.84 3.67 -2.33
N MET A 41 17.39 3.33 -1.12
CA MET A 41 18.27 3.26 0.05
C MET A 41 19.24 2.07 -0.01
N ILE A 42 18.78 0.93 -0.52
CA ILE A 42 19.61 -0.27 -0.73
C ILE A 42 20.64 -0.01 -1.84
N GLU A 43 20.23 0.58 -2.97
CA GLU A 43 21.14 0.97 -4.07
C GLU A 43 22.26 1.91 -3.59
N LYS A 44 21.93 2.81 -2.65
CA LYS A 44 22.89 3.73 -2.03
C LYS A 44 23.71 3.08 -0.89
N GLY A 45 23.50 1.80 -0.61
CA GLY A 45 24.18 1.06 0.45
C GLY A 45 23.88 1.56 1.86
N ARG A 46 22.72 2.21 2.07
CA ARG A 46 22.35 2.81 3.37
C ARG A 46 21.74 1.79 4.33
N ILE A 47 21.10 0.76 3.80
CA ILE A 47 20.50 -0.36 4.52
C ILE A 47 20.66 -1.64 3.69
N LYS A 48 20.56 -2.80 4.32
CA LYS A 48 20.50 -4.11 3.65
C LYS A 48 19.09 -4.69 3.62
N VAL A 49 18.86 -5.69 2.78
CA VAL A 49 17.55 -6.36 2.62
C VAL A 49 17.07 -6.96 3.94
N GLU A 50 17.97 -7.53 4.75
CA GLU A 50 17.63 -8.15 6.03
C GLU A 50 17.18 -7.14 7.09
N GLU A 51 17.51 -5.86 6.88
CA GLU A 51 17.15 -4.78 7.79
C GLU A 51 15.80 -4.15 7.46
N ILE A 52 15.18 -4.50 6.31
CA ILE A 52 13.92 -3.88 5.85
C ILE A 52 12.82 -4.07 6.88
N SER A 53 12.57 -5.29 7.36
CA SER A 53 11.50 -5.56 8.32
C SER A 53 11.68 -4.86 9.67
N ALA A 54 12.91 -4.45 10.02
CA ALA A 54 13.19 -3.70 11.23
C ALA A 54 12.94 -2.20 11.07
N PHE A 55 13.22 -1.63 9.89
CA PHE A 55 13.04 -0.21 9.61
C PHE A 55 11.66 0.13 9.00
N PHE A 56 11.02 -0.83 8.33
CA PHE A 56 9.75 -0.69 7.61
C PHE A 56 8.79 -1.81 8.01
N PRO A 57 8.32 -1.86 9.27
CA PRO A 57 7.43 -2.92 9.76
C PRO A 57 6.06 -2.95 9.05
N GLU A 58 5.71 -1.91 8.31
CA GLU A 58 4.53 -1.84 7.47
C GLU A 58 4.64 -2.68 6.17
N LEU A 59 5.86 -3.04 5.77
CA LEU A 59 6.08 -3.90 4.62
C LEU A 59 5.91 -5.37 5.00
N THR A 60 5.22 -6.11 4.14
CA THR A 60 5.02 -7.55 4.31
C THR A 60 6.21 -8.33 3.77
N SER A 61 6.28 -9.63 4.09
CA SER A 61 7.29 -10.52 3.51
C SER A 61 7.25 -10.51 1.97
N ASP A 62 6.06 -10.44 1.38
CA ASP A 62 5.88 -10.38 -0.07
C ASP A 62 6.47 -9.08 -0.65
N ASP A 63 6.33 -7.95 0.04
CA ASP A 63 6.93 -6.69 -0.38
C ASP A 63 8.46 -6.75 -0.34
N VAL A 64 9.01 -7.38 0.70
CA VAL A 64 10.46 -7.56 0.84
C VAL A 64 10.99 -8.43 -0.29
N GLU A 65 10.29 -9.51 -0.66
CA GLU A 65 10.67 -10.37 -1.79
C GLU A 65 10.60 -9.59 -3.13
N GLU A 66 9.58 -8.75 -3.31
CA GLU A 66 9.46 -7.90 -4.51
C GLU A 66 10.61 -6.89 -4.60
N ILE A 67 10.95 -6.23 -3.47
CA ILE A 67 12.08 -5.30 -3.39
C ILE A 67 13.39 -6.01 -3.70
N GLU A 68 13.62 -7.20 -3.11
CA GLU A 68 14.83 -7.99 -3.35
C GLU A 68 14.96 -8.35 -4.83
N ARG A 69 13.88 -8.83 -5.47
CA ARG A 69 13.83 -9.10 -6.90
C ARG A 69 14.11 -7.86 -7.74
N ALA A 70 13.52 -6.72 -7.38
CA ALA A 70 13.74 -5.46 -8.09
C ALA A 70 15.21 -5.00 -8.01
N VAL A 71 15.81 -5.06 -6.83
CA VAL A 71 17.23 -4.72 -6.64
C VAL A 71 18.16 -5.67 -7.40
N MET A 72 17.88 -6.98 -7.40
CA MET A 72 18.69 -7.97 -8.13
C MET A 72 18.63 -7.79 -9.65
N GLN A 73 17.49 -7.34 -10.21
CA GLN A 73 17.36 -7.09 -11.65
C GLN A 73 18.06 -5.80 -12.11
N LEU A 74 18.34 -4.89 -11.19
CA LEU A 74 19.02 -3.61 -11.46
C LEU A 74 20.55 -3.70 -11.35
N ALA A 75 21.07 -4.83 -10.85
CA ALA A 75 22.51 -5.09 -10.62
C ALA A 75 23.21 -5.76 -11.82
#